data_AF-A0A6F9CJV9-F1
#
_entry.id   AF-A0A6F9CJV9-F1
#
_cell.length_a   1.000
_cell.length_b   1.000
_cell.length_c   1.000
_cell.angle_alpha   90.00
_cell.angle_beta   90.00
_cell.angle_gamma   90.00
#
_symmetry.space_group_name_H-M   'P 1'
#
loop_
_entity.id
_entity.type
_entity.pdbx_description
1 polymer ?
#
loop_
_entity_poly.entity_id
_entity_poly.type
_entity_poly.pdbx_seq_one_letter_code
_entity_poly.pdbx_strand_id
1 'polypeptide(L)'
;MSSPEIASLSWGHMKVKGCSSAYKDCKVWPGGSRAWDWRETGTDHHPGVQPADLEEVLQKGVEILVIGRGMSEALQRGVELRVLQTEKAVTEYNNLVGQGAKVGGVFHSTC
;
A
#
# COMPACT_ATOMS: atom_id res chain seq x y z
N MET A 1 -6.13 -19.68 -1.05
CA MET A 1 -7.44 -19.13 -0.62
C MET A 1 -7.72 -17.90 -1.46
N SER A 2 -8.98 -17.53 -1.71
CA SER A 2 -9.33 -16.34 -2.50
C SER A 2 -9.33 -15.05 -1.66
N SER A 3 -9.17 -13.89 -2.29
CA SER A 3 -9.38 -12.60 -1.64
C SER A 3 -10.85 -12.40 -1.29
N PRO A 4 -11.19 -11.94 -0.07
CA PRO A 4 -12.58 -11.67 0.29
C PRO A 4 -13.08 -10.37 -0.37
N GLU A 5 -14.36 -10.33 -0.68
CA GLU A 5 -15.04 -9.15 -1.20
C GLU A 5 -15.29 -8.11 -0.08
N ILE A 6 -15.10 -6.83 -0.37
CA ILE A 6 -15.62 -5.75 0.48
C ILE A 6 -17.11 -5.62 0.20
N ALA A 7 -17.93 -6.11 1.12
CA ALA A 7 -19.39 -6.22 0.95
C ALA A 7 -20.11 -4.87 1.04
N SER A 8 -19.58 -3.92 1.80
CA SER A 8 -20.13 -2.57 1.90
C SER A 8 -19.11 -1.57 2.41
N LEU A 9 -19.25 -0.31 1.99
CA LEU A 9 -18.44 0.82 2.38
C LEU A 9 -19.33 2.04 2.67
N SER A 10 -19.09 2.71 3.79
CA SER A 10 -19.61 4.05 4.10
C SER A 10 -18.59 4.82 4.94
N TRP A 11 -18.88 6.08 5.29
CA TRP A 11 -17.94 6.91 6.02
C TRP A 11 -17.57 6.31 7.39
N GLY A 12 -16.30 5.93 7.55
CA GLY A 12 -15.78 5.32 8.78
C GLY A 12 -16.28 3.89 9.04
N HIS A 13 -16.79 3.19 8.03
CA HIS A 13 -17.32 1.84 8.18
C HIS A 13 -17.12 0.96 6.93
N MET A 14 -16.52 -0.21 7.13
CA MET A 14 -16.26 -1.21 6.09
C MET A 14 -16.68 -2.60 6.58
N LYS A 15 -17.30 -3.38 5.69
CA LYS A 15 -17.59 -4.80 5.94
C LYS A 15 -16.93 -5.67 4.89
N VAL A 16 -16.25 -6.72 5.34
CA VAL A 16 -15.60 -7.71 4.48
C VAL A 16 -16.38 -9.02 4.57
N LYS A 17 -16.71 -9.61 3.41
CA LYS A 17 -17.47 -10.85 3.34
C LYS A 17 -16.75 -11.97 4.08
N GLY A 18 -17.47 -12.69 4.94
CA GLY A 18 -16.90 -13.74 5.79
C GLY A 18 -16.24 -13.24 7.07
N CYS A 19 -16.15 -11.93 7.32
CA CYS A 19 -15.77 -11.37 8.61
C CYS A 19 -17.02 -11.06 9.44
N SER A 20 -17.03 -11.47 10.72
CA SER A 20 -18.14 -11.21 11.64
C SER A 20 -18.22 -9.76 12.11
N SER A 21 -17.10 -9.03 12.03
CA SER A 21 -16.98 -7.67 12.55
C SER A 21 -16.79 -6.67 11.41
N ALA A 22 -17.32 -5.47 11.62
CA ALA A 22 -17.02 -4.33 10.76
C ALA A 22 -15.71 -3.67 11.19
N TYR A 23 -15.08 -2.99 10.24
CA TYR A 23 -13.88 -2.20 10.46
C TYR A 23 -14.19 -0.72 10.27
N LYS A 24 -13.40 0.15 10.90
CA LYS A 24 -13.28 1.54 10.46
C LYS A 24 -12.49 1.59 9.16
N ASP A 25 -11.24 1.12 9.24
CA ASP A 25 -10.30 0.94 8.13
C ASP A 25 -9.76 -0.50 8.18
N CYS A 26 -9.45 -1.12 7.04
CA CYS A 26 -9.01 -2.52 7.00
C CYS A 26 -7.94 -2.82 5.97
N LYS A 27 -7.13 -3.84 6.27
CA LYS A 27 -6.25 -4.55 5.33
C LYS A 27 -6.96 -5.83 4.88
N VAL A 28 -6.84 -6.19 3.61
CA VAL A 28 -7.44 -7.41 3.02
C VAL A 28 -6.42 -8.14 2.15
N TRP A 29 -6.49 -9.48 2.12
CA TRP A 29 -5.58 -10.34 1.34
C TRP A 29 -6.23 -11.70 1.04
N PRO A 30 -5.65 -12.53 0.16
CA PRO A 30 -6.10 -13.91 -0.06
C PRO A 30 -6.23 -14.70 1.24
N GLY A 31 -7.48 -15.03 1.61
CA GLY A 31 -7.80 -15.79 2.82
C GLY A 31 -8.05 -14.98 4.08
N GLY A 32 -8.03 -13.64 4.07
CA GLY A 32 -8.31 -12.89 5.29
C GLY A 32 -8.43 -11.37 5.18
N SER A 33 -8.72 -10.78 6.31
CA SER A 33 -8.75 -9.34 6.53
C SER A 33 -8.44 -9.03 7.99
N ARG A 34 -8.01 -7.80 8.27
CA ARG A 34 -7.94 -7.27 9.63
C ARG A 34 -8.13 -5.76 9.68
N ALA A 35 -8.32 -5.23 10.87
CA ALA A 35 -8.33 -3.79 11.09
C ALA A 35 -6.99 -3.16 10.72
N TRP A 36 -7.03 -1.99 10.08
CA TRP A 36 -5.87 -1.16 9.85
C TRP A 36 -5.83 -0.06 10.91
N ASP A 37 -4.96 -0.23 11.91
CA ASP A 37 -4.73 0.77 12.94
C ASP A 37 -3.45 1.54 12.64
N TRP A 38 -3.59 2.82 12.32
CA TRP A 38 -2.46 3.68 11.95
C TRP A 38 -1.43 3.86 13.07
N ARG A 39 -1.83 3.61 14.33
CA ARG A 39 -0.93 3.67 15.49
C ARG A 39 0.13 2.58 15.48
N GLU A 40 -0.08 1.48 14.75
CA GLU A 40 0.90 0.39 14.63
C GLU A 40 2.15 0.82 13.85
N THR A 41 2.01 1.73 12.90
CA THR A 41 3.03 2.07 11.91
C THR A 41 3.40 3.55 11.89
N GLY A 42 2.66 4.38 12.63
CA GLY A 42 2.84 5.83 12.64
C GLY A 42 2.26 6.53 11.41
N THR A 43 1.27 5.92 10.75
CA THR A 43 0.58 6.51 9.61
C THR A 43 -0.25 7.71 10.03
N ASP A 44 -0.19 8.76 9.22
CA ASP A 44 -1.06 9.94 9.29
C ASP A 44 -1.31 10.42 7.84
N HIS A 45 -2.19 11.40 7.65
CA HIS A 45 -2.48 12.00 6.35
C HIS A 45 -1.21 12.47 5.63
N HIS A 46 -0.22 12.94 6.39
CA HIS A 46 1.13 13.24 5.94
C HIS A 46 2.13 12.66 6.97
N PRO A 47 3.11 11.83 6.55
CA PRO A 47 3.54 11.57 5.18
C PRO A 47 2.69 10.56 4.39
N GLY A 48 1.62 10.00 4.97
CA GLY A 48 0.74 9.05 4.30
C GLY A 48 0.99 7.60 4.70
N VAL A 49 0.55 6.68 3.85
CA VAL A 49 0.71 5.22 4.05
C VAL A 49 2.18 4.85 4.21
N GLN A 50 2.51 4.09 5.26
CA GLN A 50 3.88 3.65 5.52
C GLN A 50 4.18 2.31 4.85
N PRO A 51 5.44 2.03 4.46
CA PRO A 51 5.84 0.71 3.98
C PRO A 51 5.44 -0.43 4.93
N ALA A 52 5.52 -0.19 6.24
CA ALA A 52 5.10 -1.14 7.29
C ALA A 52 3.59 -1.44 7.26
N ASP A 53 2.74 -0.55 6.71
CA ASP A 53 1.32 -0.86 6.52
C ASP A 53 1.13 -1.97 5.49
N LEU A 54 1.99 -1.98 4.47
CA LEU A 54 1.87 -2.81 3.27
C LEU A 54 2.57 -4.16 3.43
N GLU A 55 3.62 -4.22 4.26
CA GLU A 55 4.49 -5.39 4.41
C GLU A 55 3.69 -6.68 4.69
N GLU A 56 2.75 -6.63 5.63
CA GLU A 56 1.92 -7.79 5.95
C GLU A 56 1.07 -8.24 4.76
N VAL A 57 0.47 -7.31 4.01
CA VAL A 57 -0.37 -7.64 2.85
C VAL A 57 0.49 -8.28 1.76
N LEU A 58 1.69 -7.74 1.53
CA LEU A 58 2.67 -8.27 0.57
C LEU A 58 3.14 -9.67 0.95
N GLN A 59 3.42 -9.92 2.24
CA GLN A 59 3.81 -11.23 2.77
C GLN A 59 2.71 -12.31 2.57
N LYS A 60 1.47 -11.93 2.29
CA LYS A 60 0.38 -12.88 1.96
C LYS A 60 0.38 -13.30 0.48
N GLY A 61 1.34 -12.83 -0.32
CA GLY A 61 1.53 -13.26 -1.71
C GLY A 61 0.52 -12.63 -2.68
N VAL A 62 0.21 -11.35 -2.51
CA VAL A 62 -0.66 -10.63 -3.45
C VAL A 62 0.09 -10.28 -4.74
N GLU A 63 -0.59 -10.39 -5.88
CA GLU A 63 -0.06 -9.93 -7.18
C GLU A 63 -0.37 -8.45 -7.43
N ILE A 64 -1.50 -7.96 -6.89
CA ILE A 64 -1.98 -6.60 -7.07
C ILE A 64 -2.30 -6.01 -5.70
N LEU A 65 -1.77 -4.83 -5.42
CA LEU A 65 -2.03 -4.06 -4.20
C LEU A 65 -2.87 -2.83 -4.54
N VAL A 66 -3.97 -2.63 -3.81
CA VAL A 66 -4.86 -1.47 -3.96
C VAL A 66 -4.85 -0.68 -2.65
N ILE A 67 -4.63 0.64 -2.73
CA ILE A 67 -4.61 1.54 -1.58
C ILE A 67 -5.75 2.55 -1.71
N GLY A 68 -6.72 2.49 -0.80
CA GLY A 68 -7.75 3.52 -0.65
C GLY A 68 -7.24 4.69 0.18
N ARG A 69 -7.33 5.91 -0.36
CA ARG A 69 -6.78 7.14 0.27
C ARG A 69 -7.82 7.96 1.06
N GLY A 70 -8.90 7.30 1.47
CA GLY A 70 -10.06 7.94 2.08
C GLY A 70 -10.99 8.60 1.05
N MET A 71 -12.20 8.94 1.51
CA MET A 71 -13.30 9.44 0.66
C MET A 71 -12.99 10.75 -0.07
N SER A 72 -12.04 11.55 0.44
CA SER A 72 -11.60 12.82 -0.14
C SER A 72 -10.12 12.81 -0.54
N GLU A 73 -9.51 11.63 -0.64
CA GLU A 73 -8.10 11.42 -1.01
C GLU A 73 -7.06 12.15 -0.13
N ALA A 74 -7.47 12.55 1.09
CA ALA A 74 -6.64 13.32 2.01
C ALA A 74 -5.43 12.54 2.55
N LEU A 75 -5.48 11.21 2.54
CA LEU A 75 -4.34 10.37 2.90
C LEU A 75 -3.33 10.33 1.74
N GLN A 76 -2.07 10.71 2.00
CA GLN A 76 -1.02 10.59 0.99
C GLN A 76 -0.63 9.13 0.74
N ARG A 77 -0.15 8.84 -0.47
CA ARG A 77 0.28 7.50 -0.89
C ARG A 77 1.54 7.00 -0.15
N GLY A 78 2.26 7.90 0.55
CA GLY A 78 3.57 7.62 1.10
C GLY A 78 4.63 7.59 0.00
N VAL A 79 5.04 6.39 -0.40
CA VAL A 79 6.10 6.17 -1.40
C VAL A 79 5.54 6.14 -2.82
N GLU A 80 6.19 6.85 -3.74
CA GLU A 80 5.89 6.76 -5.18
C GLU A 80 6.56 5.52 -5.80
N LEU A 81 5.79 4.68 -6.48
CA LEU A 81 6.31 3.51 -7.21
C LEU A 81 6.57 3.87 -8.68
N ARG A 82 7.81 3.65 -9.14
CA ARG A 82 8.22 3.75 -10.55
C ARG A 82 8.72 2.41 -11.05
N VAL A 83 8.12 1.90 -12.13
CA VAL A 83 8.51 0.63 -12.76
C VAL A 83 9.00 0.93 -14.17
N LEU A 84 10.27 0.66 -14.42
CA LEU A 84 10.98 1.01 -15.66
C LEU A 84 11.90 -0.13 -16.08
N GLN A 85 12.28 -0.19 -17.35
CA GLN A 85 13.40 -1.04 -17.79
C GLN A 85 14.67 -0.60 -17.06
N THR A 86 15.54 -1.55 -16.69
CA THR A 86 16.62 -1.33 -15.72
C THR A 86 17.57 -0.19 -16.05
N GLU A 87 17.98 0.01 -17.30
CA GLU A 87 18.85 1.15 -17.66
C GLU A 87 18.12 2.49 -17.44
N LYS A 88 16.85 2.58 -17.87
CA LYS A 88 16.01 3.77 -17.59
C LYS A 88 15.79 3.97 -16.09
N ALA A 89 15.60 2.88 -15.33
CA ALA A 89 15.44 2.93 -13.89
C ALA A 89 16.71 3.48 -13.21
N VAL A 90 17.89 3.05 -13.63
CA VAL A 90 19.18 3.55 -13.13
C VAL A 90 19.38 5.03 -13.47
N THR A 91 19.08 5.44 -14.71
CA THR A 91 19.12 6.86 -15.11
C THR A 91 18.20 7.69 -14.24
N GLU A 92 16.94 7.27 -14.07
CA GLU A 92 15.95 7.99 -13.27
C GLU A 92 16.34 8.06 -11.80
N TYR A 93 16.81 6.94 -11.23
CA TYR A 93 17.30 6.87 -9.86
C TYR A 93 18.45 7.87 -9.65
N ASN A 94 19.46 7.88 -10.52
CA ASN A 94 20.60 8.78 -10.40
C ASN A 94 20.20 10.26 -10.57
N ASN A 95 19.22 10.57 -11.45
CA ASN A 95 18.66 11.90 -11.57
C ASN A 95 18.03 12.38 -10.26
N LEU A 96 17.24 11.51 -9.61
CA LEU A 96 16.60 11.80 -8.32
C LEU A 96 17.64 11.96 -7.20
N VAL A 97 18.69 11.12 -7.18
CA VAL A 97 19.82 11.26 -6.25
C VAL A 97 20.49 12.62 -6.44
N GLY A 98 20.78 13.03 -7.68
CA GLY A 98 21.39 14.33 -7.98
C GLY A 98 20.53 15.53 -7.55
N GLN A 99 19.21 15.36 -7.45
CA GLN A 99 18.27 16.37 -6.94
C GLN A 99 18.15 16.37 -5.40
N GLY A 100 18.85 15.47 -4.69
CA GLY A 100 18.77 15.33 -3.25
C GLY A 100 17.50 14.63 -2.75
N ALA A 101 16.78 13.92 -3.64
CA ALA A 101 15.59 13.18 -3.24
C ALA A 101 15.94 11.97 -2.35
N LYS A 102 15.06 11.65 -1.40
CA LYS A 102 15.14 10.40 -0.62
C LYS A 102 14.62 9.24 -1.49
N VAL A 103 15.49 8.68 -2.33
CA VAL A 103 15.13 7.65 -3.31
C VAL A 103 15.75 6.28 -2.96
N GLY A 104 14.94 5.22 -3.09
CA GLY A 104 15.36 3.82 -3.02
C GLY A 104 14.98 3.08 -4.30
N GLY A 105 15.57 1.92 -4.56
CA GLY A 105 15.27 1.14 -5.75
C GLY A 105 15.69 -0.31 -5.63
N VAL A 106 15.04 -1.17 -6.41
CA VAL A 106 15.42 -2.57 -6.65
C VAL A 106 15.65 -2.74 -8.14
N PHE A 107 16.75 -3.36 -8.53
CA PHE A 107 17.18 -3.41 -9.93
C PHE A 107 17.51 -4.85 -10.33
N HIS A 108 16.89 -5.32 -11.41
CA HIS A 108 17.21 -6.61 -12.02
C HIS A 108 18.12 -6.37 -13.22
N SER A 109 19.35 -6.90 -13.21
CA SER A 109 20.37 -6.62 -14.23
C SER A 109 20.41 -7.62 -15.38
N THR A 110 19.46 -8.56 -15.44
CA THR A 110 19.37 -9.61 -16.46
C THR A 110 17.92 -9.77 -16.95
N CYS A 111 17.57 -10.88 -17.59
CA CYS A 111 16.22 -11.23 -18.02
C CYS A 111 15.74 -12.44 -17.22
#